data_AF-A0A7Y5P9Q6-F1
#
_entry.id   AF-A0A7Y5P9Q6-F1
#
_cell.length_a   1.000
_cell.length_b   1.000
_cell.length_c   1.000
_cell.angle_alpha   90.00
_cell.angle_beta   90.00
_cell.angle_gamma   90.00
#
_symmetry.space_group_name_H-M   'P 1'
#
loop_
_entity.id
_entity.type
_entity.pdbx_description
1 polymer ?
#
loop_
_entity_poly.entity_id
_entity_poly.type
_entity_poly.pdbx_seq_one_letter_code
_entity_poly.pdbx_strand_id
1 'polypeptide(L)'
;WTRLLLVVALAAGLSFWPYARACGLGLYGFLGAECAVVIGGAWVAVYSWRRRAGRAHIASFVMLLVGIGMLGLEVLPRVGYAKTNPLQPAAWACVEGSTR
;
A
#
# COMPACT_ATOMS: atom_id res chain seq x y z
N TRP A 1 3.74 14.55 14.83
CA TRP A 1 2.56 13.68 15.03
C TRP A 1 1.53 13.81 13.91
N THR A 2 1.12 15.02 13.49
CA THR A 2 0.13 15.21 12.40
C THR A 2 0.43 14.44 11.12
N ARG A 3 1.67 14.50 10.61
CA ARG A 3 2.10 13.72 9.43
C ARG A 3 1.90 12.22 9.61
N LEU A 4 2.24 11.70 10.78
CA LEU A 4 2.14 10.28 11.13
C LEU A 4 0.66 9.86 11.16
N LEU A 5 -0.21 10.67 11.78
CA LEU A 5 -1.65 10.45 11.79
C LEU A 5 -2.26 10.47 10.38
N LEU A 6 -1.77 11.36 9.51
CA LEU A 6 -2.22 11.45 8.12
C LEU A 6 -1.91 10.17 7.33
N VAL A 7 -0.67 9.67 7.47
CA VAL A 7 -0.26 8.41 6.83
C VAL A 7 -1.05 7.24 7.42
N VAL A 8 -1.27 7.21 8.74
CA VAL A 8 -2.09 6.17 9.40
C VAL A 8 -3.53 6.19 8.92
N ALA A 9 -4.14 7.37 8.81
CA ALA A 9 -5.50 7.51 8.31
C ALA A 9 -5.62 7.03 6.86
N LEU A 10 -4.62 7.31 6.03
CA LEU A 10 -4.59 6.84 4.64
C LEU A 10 -4.44 5.32 4.55
N ALA A 11 -3.56 4.73 5.37
CA ALA A 11 -3.41 3.27 5.50
C ALA A 11 -4.70 2.60 6.01
N ALA A 12 -5.37 3.20 7.00
CA ALA A 12 -6.65 2.72 7.48
C ALA A 12 -7.73 2.81 6.39
N GLY A 13 -7.76 3.90 5.63
CA GLY A 13 -8.69 4.08 4.51
C GLY A 13 -8.54 3.02 3.42
N LEU A 14 -7.32 2.54 3.16
CA LEU A 14 -7.07 1.42 2.24
C LEU A 14 -7.71 0.10 2.70
N SER A 15 -7.91 -0.09 4.01
CA SER A 15 -8.64 -1.26 4.53
C SER A 15 -10.15 -1.18 4.24
N PHE A 16 -10.66 0.03 4.01
CA PHE A 16 -12.07 0.30 3.66
C PHE A 16 -12.22 0.72 2.20
N TRP A 17 -11.29 0.34 1.33
CA TRP A 17 -11.28 0.74 -0.07
C TRP A 17 -12.54 0.23 -0.78
N PRO A 18 -13.46 1.12 -1.22
CA PRO A 18 -14.77 0.71 -1.71
C PRO A 18 -14.76 0.30 -3.19
N TYR A 19 -13.65 0.52 -3.90
CA TYR A 19 -13.54 0.29 -5.34
C TYR A 19 -12.95 -1.08 -5.64
N ALA A 20 -13.41 -1.71 -6.72
CA ALA A 20 -12.83 -2.97 -7.20
C ALA A 20 -11.34 -2.79 -7.50
N ARG A 21 -10.48 -3.61 -6.90
CA ARG A 21 -9.01 -3.54 -7.06
C ARG A 21 -8.39 -4.79 -7.67
N ALA A 22 -9.20 -5.66 -8.29
CA ALA A 22 -8.68 -6.87 -8.94
C ALA A 22 -7.84 -6.53 -10.17
N CYS A 23 -8.31 -5.58 -11.01
CA CYS A 23 -7.68 -5.16 -12.25
C CYS A 23 -8.05 -3.69 -12.60
N GLY A 24 -7.35 -3.10 -13.57
CA GLY A 24 -7.73 -1.82 -14.17
C GLY A 24 -7.57 -0.60 -13.25
N LEU A 25 -8.41 0.43 -13.44
CA LEU A 25 -8.24 1.73 -12.77
C LEU A 25 -8.31 1.66 -11.25
N GLY A 26 -9.20 0.85 -10.68
CA GLY A 26 -9.30 0.71 -9.23
C GLY A 26 -8.07 0.03 -8.61
N LEU A 27 -7.42 -0.89 -9.35
CA LEU A 27 -6.11 -1.44 -8.98
C LEU A 27 -5.02 -0.36 -9.01
N TYR A 28 -4.91 0.41 -10.10
CA TYR A 28 -3.90 1.47 -10.19
C TYR A 28 -4.09 2.56 -9.12
N GLY A 29 -5.35 2.92 -8.81
CA GLY A 29 -5.67 3.84 -7.72
C GLY A 29 -5.26 3.28 -6.36
N PHE A 30 -5.54 2.00 -6.11
CA PHE A 30 -5.13 1.31 -4.88
C PHE A 30 -3.59 1.28 -4.74
N LEU A 31 -2.86 0.87 -5.77
CA LEU A 31 -1.39 0.86 -5.76
C LEU A 31 -0.80 2.26 -5.59
N GLY A 32 -1.37 3.27 -6.24
CA GLY A 32 -0.93 4.66 -6.10
C GLY A 32 -1.09 5.16 -4.66
N ALA A 33 -2.22 4.85 -4.03
CA ALA A 33 -2.47 5.18 -2.64
C ALA A 33 -1.54 4.40 -1.68
N GLU A 34 -1.28 3.11 -1.92
CA GLU A 34 -0.29 2.35 -1.16
C GLU A 34 1.13 2.93 -1.29
N CYS A 35 1.54 3.30 -2.50
CA CYS A 35 2.82 3.99 -2.72
C CYS A 35 2.91 5.30 -1.92
N ALA A 36 1.81 6.06 -1.84
CA ALA A 36 1.76 7.26 -1.00
C ALA A 36 1.92 6.95 0.49
N VAL A 37 1.35 5.84 0.99
CA VAL A 37 1.59 5.37 2.37
C VAL A 37 3.07 5.08 2.60
N VAL A 38 3.72 4.36 1.68
CA VAL A 38 5.13 3.98 1.81
C VAL A 38 6.03 5.21 1.80
N ILE A 39 5.83 6.13 0.85
CA ILE A 39 6.59 7.40 0.78
C ILE A 39 6.34 8.23 2.03
N GLY A 40 5.09 8.33 2.48
CA GLY A 40 4.73 9.04 3.71
C GLY A 40 5.38 8.44 4.95
N GLY A 41 5.39 7.11 5.07
CA GLY A 41 6.06 6.38 6.15
C GLY A 41 7.56 6.62 6.15
N ALA A 42 8.22 6.57 4.98
CA ALA A 42 9.64 6.84 4.83
C ALA A 42 9.98 8.27 5.24
N TRP A 43 9.18 9.24 4.79
CA TRP A 43 9.33 10.64 5.15
C TRP A 43 9.20 10.88 6.65
N VAL A 44 8.21 10.24 7.29
CA VAL A 44 8.05 10.30 8.74
C VAL A 44 9.23 9.64 9.45
N ALA A 45 9.74 8.51 8.97
CA ALA A 45 10.87 7.80 9.56
C ALA A 45 12.15 8.66 9.56
N VAL A 46 12.45 9.32 8.43
CA VAL A 46 13.57 10.25 8.32
C VAL A 46 13.40 11.44 9.29
N TYR A 47 12.18 11.96 9.41
CA TYR A 47 11.92 13.13 10.24
C TYR A 47 11.92 12.82 11.74
N SER A 48 11.36 11.67 12.13
CA SER A 48 11.33 11.21 13.52
C SER A 48 12.74 10.87 14.02
N TRP A 49 13.59 10.34 13.14
CA TRP A 49 15.01 10.13 13.41
C TRP A 49 15.74 11.44 13.76
N ARG A 50 15.56 12.48 12.94
CA ARG A 50 16.16 13.81 13.19
C ARG A 50 15.70 14.44 14.50
N ARG A 51 14.45 14.23 14.89
CA ARG A 51 13.88 14.74 16.15
C ARG A 51 14.13 13.84 17.37
N ARG A 52 14.94 12.76 17.23
CA ARG A 52 15.17 11.72 18.25
C ARG A 52 13.87 11.16 18.86
N ALA A 53 12.79 11.13 18.07
CA ALA A 53 11.48 10.69 18.49
C ALA A 53 11.33 9.17 18.27
N GLY A 54 11.99 8.37 19.12
CA GLY A 54 12.10 6.91 18.93
C GLY A 54 10.78 6.17 18.73
N ARG A 55 9.73 6.51 19.51
CA ARG A 55 8.39 5.90 19.36
C ARG A 55 7.77 6.16 17.98
N ALA A 56 7.88 7.39 17.49
CA ALA A 56 7.39 7.75 16.17
C ALA A 56 8.20 7.07 15.06
N HIS A 57 9.50 6.86 15.28
CA HIS A 57 10.38 6.15 14.36
C HIS A 57 9.98 4.68 14.22
N ILE A 58 9.81 3.96 15.33
CA ILE A 58 9.38 2.55 15.32
C ILE A 58 8.04 2.42 14.61
N ALA A 59 7.06 3.27 14.95
CA ALA A 59 5.74 3.25 14.30
C ALA A 59 5.83 3.47 12.78
N SER A 60 6.64 4.44 12.33
CA SER A 60 6.83 4.67 10.90
C SER A 60 7.54 3.53 10.19
N PHE A 61 8.47 2.85 10.86
CA PHE A 61 9.19 1.71 10.29
C PHE A 61 8.26 0.51 10.12
N VAL A 62 7.41 0.24 11.11
CA VAL A 62 6.40 -0.82 11.03
C VAL A 62 5.46 -0.56 9.85
N MET A 63 4.95 0.67 9.71
CA MET A 63 4.10 1.03 8.56
C MET A 63 4.82 0.88 7.22
N LEU A 64 6.08 1.26 7.15
CA LEU A 64 6.86 1.17 5.93
C LEU A 64 7.06 -0.30 5.52
N LEU A 65 7.41 -1.17 6.46
CA LEU A 65 7.56 -2.60 6.20
C LEU A 65 6.22 -3.25 5.80
N VAL A 66 5.13 -2.90 6.47
CA VAL A 66 3.79 -3.39 6.12
C VAL A 66 3.38 -2.92 4.73
N GLY A 67 3.58 -1.64 4.40
CA GLY A 67 3.22 -1.09 3.09
C GLY A 67 4.03 -1.70 1.95
N ILE A 68 5.34 -1.89 2.13
CA ILE A 68 6.18 -2.60 1.16
C ILE A 68 5.73 -4.06 1.01
N GLY A 69 5.37 -4.71 2.12
CA GLY A 69 4.83 -6.07 2.11
C GLY A 69 3.54 -6.17 1.30
N MET A 70 2.57 -5.27 1.53
CA MET A 70 1.30 -5.25 0.78
C MET A 70 1.51 -4.97 -0.71
N LEU A 71 2.33 -3.97 -1.05
CA LEU A 71 2.73 -3.73 -2.44
C LEU A 71 3.37 -4.97 -3.06
N GLY A 72 4.20 -5.69 -2.30
CA GLY A 72 4.81 -6.93 -2.77
C GLY A 72 3.78 -8.01 -3.07
N LEU A 73 2.78 -8.19 -2.20
CA LEU A 73 1.70 -9.16 -2.39
C LEU A 73 0.86 -8.85 -3.64
N GLU A 74 0.70 -7.58 -4.00
CA GLU A 74 -0.02 -7.21 -5.22
C GLU A 74 0.90 -7.25 -6.46
N VAL A 75 2.11 -6.70 -6.40
CA VAL A 75 2.97 -6.53 -7.57
C VAL A 75 3.68 -7.82 -7.96
N LEU A 76 4.24 -8.59 -7.02
CA LEU A 76 5.07 -9.77 -7.35
C LEU A 76 4.31 -10.83 -8.15
N PRO A 77 3.05 -11.20 -7.82
CA PRO A 77 2.31 -12.16 -8.63
C PRO A 77 2.01 -11.64 -10.04
N ARG A 78 1.85 -10.32 -10.19
CA ARG A 78 1.54 -9.67 -11.47
C ARG A 78 2.74 -9.51 -12.40
N VAL A 79 3.96 -9.56 -11.87
CA VAL A 79 5.21 -9.57 -12.65
C VAL A 79 5.79 -10.98 -12.83
N GLY A 80 5.10 -12.03 -12.36
CA GLY A 80 5.51 -13.43 -12.51
C GLY A 80 6.54 -13.92 -11.49
N TYR A 81 6.82 -13.14 -10.45
CA TYR A 81 7.80 -13.48 -9.41
C TYR A 81 7.21 -14.29 -8.24
N ALA A 82 5.88 -14.30 -8.08
CA ALA A 82 5.20 -15.06 -7.03
C ALA A 82 3.98 -15.81 -7.57
N LYS A 83 3.56 -16.85 -6.84
CA LYS A 83 2.33 -17.59 -7.16
C LYS A 83 1.12 -16.67 -7.02
N THR A 84 0.20 -16.76 -7.97
CA THR A 84 -1.05 -16.00 -7.97
C THR A 84 -2.06 -16.64 -7.02
N ASN A 85 -2.82 -15.81 -6.31
CA ASN A 85 -3.94 -16.28 -5.52
C ASN A 85 -5.15 -16.45 -6.46
N PRO A 86 -5.79 -17.63 -6.55
CA PRO A 86 -6.97 -17.81 -7.39
C PRO A 86 -8.16 -16.94 -6.98
N LEU A 87 -8.21 -16.46 -5.73
CA LEU A 87 -9.25 -15.53 -5.25
C LEU A 87 -9.03 -14.08 -5.71
N GLN A 88 -7.82 -13.74 -6.18
CA GLN A 88 -7.48 -12.39 -6.63
C GLN A 88 -6.62 -12.50 -7.90
N PRO A 89 -7.25 -12.58 -9.10
CA PRO A 89 -6.52 -12.77 -10.34
C PRO A 89 -5.52 -11.65 -10.54
N ALA A 90 -4.25 -12.03 -10.76
CA ALA A 90 -3.12 -11.10 -10.89
C ALA A 90 -3.08 -10.48 -12.30
N ALA A 91 -4.15 -9.80 -12.69
CA ALA A 91 -4.24 -9.08 -13.96
C ALA A 91 -3.94 -7.58 -13.77
N TRP A 92 -3.29 -6.97 -14.75
CA TRP A 92 -3.09 -5.52 -14.80
C TRP A 92 -4.31 -4.80 -15.39
N ALA A 93 -4.85 -5.32 -16.48
CA ALA A 93 -6.03 -4.81 -17.15
C ALA A 93 -7.19 -5.80 -17.00
N CYS A 94 -8.41 -5.28 -16.94
CA CYS A 94 -9.60 -6.11 -17.00
C CYS A 94 -9.85 -6.52 -18.45
N VAL A 95 -10.16 -7.78 -18.68
CA VAL A 95 -10.65 -8.26 -19.98
C VAL A 95 -12.13 -7.92 -20.08
N GLU A 96 -12.62 -7.60 -21.28
CA GLU A 96 -14.03 -7.31 -21.54
C GLU A 96 -14.92 -8.40 -20.90
N GLY A 97 -15.75 -8.03 -19.91
CA GLY A 97 -16.63 -8.95 -19.16
C GLY A 97 -16.22 -9.27 -17.71
N SER A 98 -15.07 -8.80 -17.21
CA SER A 98 -14.56 -9.12 -15.86
C SER A 98 -14.88 -8.06 -14.77
N THR A 99 -16.12 -7.54 -14.71
CA THR A 99 -16.52 -6.45 -13.78
C THR A 99 -17.21 -6.92 -12.49
N ARG A 100 -16.86 -8.09 -11.94
CA ARG A 100 -17.32 -8.48 -10.60
C ARG A 100 -16.21 -8.45 -9.57
#